data_AF-A0A9D2IGC7-F1
#
_entry.id   AF-A0A9D2IGC7-F1
#
_cell.length_a   1.000
_cell.length_b   1.000
_cell.length_c   1.000
_cell.angle_alpha   90.00
_cell.angle_beta   90.00
_cell.angle_gamma   90.00
#
_symmetry.space_group_name_H-M   'P 1'
#
loop_
_entity.id
_entity.type
_entity.pdbx_description
1 polymer ?
#
loop_
_entity_poly.entity_id
_entity_poly.type
_entity_poly.pdbx_seq_one_letter_code
_entity_poly.pdbx_strand_id
1 'polypeptide(L)'
;KHIDKNIIIQWDAEKLELADYKDVPYRFFVRTVAPKDEIEAAFGDVEYITVPGEEKENAFVTGKMTGREYEKAAQSIGGIINMIRMD
;
A
#
# COMPACT_ATOMS: atom_id res chain seq x y z
N LYS A 1 3.15 -23.90 43.12
CA LYS A 1 1.83 -23.21 43.19
C LYS A 1 2.10 -21.77 43.59
N HIS A 2 2.18 -20.83 42.64
CA HIS A 2 2.50 -19.43 42.95
C HIS A 2 1.18 -18.68 43.23
N ILE A 3 0.79 -18.68 44.50
CA ILE A 3 -0.25 -17.81 45.07
C ILE A 3 0.41 -16.45 45.33
N ASP A 4 -0.27 -15.35 45.01
CA ASP A 4 0.13 -13.96 45.31
C ASP A 4 1.43 -13.43 44.69
N LYS A 5 1.55 -13.51 43.36
CA LYS A 5 2.38 -12.53 42.63
C LYS A 5 1.50 -11.79 41.64
N ASN A 6 1.05 -10.61 42.06
CA ASN A 6 0.50 -9.61 41.15
C ASN A 6 1.60 -9.31 40.11
N ILE A 7 1.35 -9.62 38.84
CA ILE A 7 2.20 -9.17 37.75
C ILE A 7 1.91 -7.69 37.61
N ILE A 8 2.83 -6.86 38.13
CA ILE A 8 2.80 -5.43 37.89
C ILE A 8 3.12 -5.26 36.40
N ILE A 9 2.07 -5.21 35.58
CA ILE A 9 2.17 -4.71 34.22
C ILE A 9 2.47 -3.23 34.40
N GLN A 10 3.76 -2.88 34.46
CA GLN A 10 4.18 -1.52 34.16
C GLN A 10 3.78 -1.31 32.71
N TRP A 11 2.63 -0.68 32.52
CA TRP A 11 2.37 0.06 31.30
C TRP A 11 3.47 1.11 31.25
N ASP A 12 4.58 0.77 30.60
CA ASP A 12 5.55 1.77 30.22
C ASP A 12 4.79 2.73 29.31
N ALA A 13 4.49 3.92 29.85
CA ALA A 13 3.75 4.95 29.18
C ALA A 13 4.62 5.67 28.14
N GLU A 14 5.63 5.00 27.59
CA GLU A 14 6.19 5.41 26.33
C GLU A 14 5.08 5.28 25.28
N LYS A 15 4.38 6.40 25.11
CA LYS A 15 3.35 6.61 24.12
C LYS A 15 4.00 6.40 22.77
N LEU A 16 3.98 5.16 22.29
CA LEU A 16 4.33 4.84 20.91
C LEU A 16 3.42 5.74 20.06
N GLU A 17 4.00 6.74 19.41
CA GLU A 17 3.23 7.58 18.51
C GLU A 17 2.64 6.64 17.46
N LEU A 18 1.30 6.66 17.33
CA LEU A 18 0.63 5.92 16.29
C LEU A 18 1.14 6.49 14.98
N ALA A 19 2.16 5.84 14.41
CA ALA A 19 2.67 6.19 13.10
C ALA A 19 1.47 6.20 12.17
N ASP A 20 1.26 7.34 11.49
CA ASP A 20 0.19 7.43 10.51
C ASP A 20 0.39 6.27 9.53
N TYR A 21 -0.62 5.42 9.39
CA TYR A 21 -0.53 4.25 8.52
C TYR A 21 -0.18 4.64 7.08
N LYS A 22 -0.42 5.91 6.71
CA LYS A 22 -0.06 6.50 5.42
C LYS A 22 1.43 6.74 5.26
N ASP A 23 2.19 6.90 6.34
CA ASP A 23 3.62 7.23 6.31
C ASP A 23 4.52 6.00 6.28
N VAL A 24 3.95 4.81 6.49
CA VAL A 24 4.70 3.55 6.35
C VAL A 24 4.75 3.15 4.86
N PRO A 25 5.93 2.79 4.33
CA PRO A 25 6.06 2.39 2.93
C PRO A 25 5.57 0.96 2.70
N TYR A 26 4.72 0.79 1.70
CA TYR A 26 4.17 -0.49 1.26
C TYR A 26 4.32 -0.65 -0.25
N ARG A 27 4.07 -1.85 -0.74
CA ARG A 27 3.82 -2.06 -2.17
C ARG A 27 2.32 -2.12 -2.39
N PHE A 28 1.87 -1.71 -3.56
CA PHE A 28 0.46 -1.70 -3.91
C PHE A 28 0.25 -2.47 -5.20
N PHE A 29 -0.66 -3.43 -5.17
CA PHE A 29 -1.22 -4.04 -6.35
C PHE A 29 -2.41 -3.19 -6.82
N VAL A 30 -2.38 -2.73 -8.07
CA VAL A 30 -3.34 -1.78 -8.62
C VAL A 30 -3.90 -2.32 -9.93
N ARG A 31 -5.23 -2.23 -10.09
CA ARG A 31 -5.94 -2.51 -11.34
C ARG A 31 -6.54 -1.21 -11.87
N THR A 32 -6.31 -0.89 -13.13
CA THR A 32 -6.78 0.34 -13.76
C THR A 32 -7.06 0.16 -15.25
N VAL A 33 -7.95 0.97 -15.81
CA VAL A 33 -8.12 1.08 -17.27
C VAL A 33 -7.19 2.12 -17.90
N ALA A 34 -6.39 2.83 -17.10
CA ALA A 34 -5.41 3.80 -17.60
C ALA A 34 -4.37 3.12 -18.52
N PRO A 35 -3.89 3.80 -19.56
CA PRO A 35 -2.84 3.29 -20.42
C PRO A 35 -1.50 3.21 -19.69
N LYS A 36 -0.60 2.32 -20.15
CA LYS A 36 0.70 2.07 -19.52
C LYS A 36 1.58 3.33 -19.42
N ASP A 37 1.53 4.20 -20.43
CA ASP A 37 2.29 5.46 -20.43
C ASP A 37 1.89 6.39 -19.27
N GLU A 38 0.59 6.46 -18.93
CA GLU A 38 0.09 7.25 -17.80
C GLU A 38 0.48 6.61 -16.46
N ILE A 39 0.46 5.28 -16.40
CA ILE A 39 0.86 4.52 -15.21
C ILE A 39 2.34 4.77 -14.91
N GLU A 40 3.21 4.63 -15.89
CA GLU A 40 4.65 4.83 -15.73
C GLU A 40 5.00 6.29 -15.42
N ALA A 41 4.27 7.25 -16.00
CA ALA A 41 4.44 8.66 -15.67
C ALA A 41 4.07 8.99 -14.21
N ALA A 42 3.06 8.33 -13.65
CA ALA A 42 2.59 8.59 -12.29
C ALA A 42 3.30 7.77 -11.21
N PHE A 43 3.58 6.49 -11.47
CA PHE A 43 4.13 5.54 -10.50
C PHE A 43 5.61 5.21 -10.74
N GLY A 44 6.18 5.63 -11.87
CA GLY A 44 7.54 5.26 -12.26
C GLY A 44 7.61 3.81 -12.75
N ASP A 45 8.71 3.14 -12.41
CA ASP A 45 8.91 1.73 -12.76
C ASP A 45 7.97 0.83 -11.96
N VAL A 46 7.15 0.04 -12.67
CA VAL A 46 6.15 -0.85 -12.08
C VAL A 46 6.23 -2.26 -12.67
N GLU A 47 5.84 -3.25 -11.88
CA GLU A 47 5.83 -4.64 -12.32
C GLU A 47 4.43 -5.02 -12.84
N TYR A 48 4.29 -5.11 -14.16
CA TYR A 48 3.02 -5.45 -14.78
C TYR A 48 2.67 -6.93 -14.63
N ILE A 49 1.39 -7.20 -14.33
CA ILE A 49 0.83 -8.54 -14.30
C ILE A 49 -0.05 -8.70 -15.54
N THR A 50 0.32 -9.65 -16.40
CA THR A 50 -0.46 -9.98 -17.61
C THR A 50 -1.30 -11.22 -17.35
N VAL A 51 -2.62 -11.13 -17.57
CA VAL A 51 -3.54 -12.28 -17.49
C VAL A 51 -4.00 -12.61 -18.91
N PRO A 52 -3.78 -13.84 -19.41
CA PRO A 52 -4.24 -14.23 -20.75
C PRO A 52 -5.76 -14.03 -20.89
N GLY A 53 -6.17 -13.26 -21.89
CA GLY A 53 -7.59 -13.01 -22.22
C GLY A 53 -8.20 -11.75 -21.61
N GLU A 54 -7.47 -10.99 -20.78
CA GLU A 54 -7.96 -9.75 -20.19
C GLU A 54 -7.09 -8.56 -20.63
N GLU A 55 -7.43 -7.97 -21.78
CA GLU A 55 -6.71 -6.82 -22.37
C GLU A 55 -7.39 -5.47 -22.09
N LYS A 56 -8.51 -5.48 -21.37
CA LYS A 56 -9.32 -4.28 -21.11
C LYS A 56 -8.82 -3.47 -19.92
N GLU A 57 -7.99 -4.05 -19.08
CA GLU A 57 -7.41 -3.42 -17.90
C GLU A 57 -5.93 -3.73 -17.79
N ASN A 58 -5.21 -2.84 -17.11
CA ASN A 58 -3.83 -3.00 -16.71
C ASN A 58 -3.77 -3.31 -15.21
N ALA A 59 -3.04 -4.36 -14.86
CA ALA A 59 -2.73 -4.72 -13.49
C ALA A 59 -1.23 -4.60 -13.25
N PHE A 60 -0.81 -3.97 -12.15
CA PHE A 60 0.59 -3.79 -11.83
C PHE A 60 0.84 -3.74 -10.33
N VAL A 61 2.09 -4.03 -9.94
CA VAL A 61 2.60 -3.86 -8.58
C VAL A 61 3.58 -2.69 -8.57
N THR A 62 3.39 -1.79 -7.63
CA THR A 62 4.27 -0.63 -7.44
C THR A 62 5.55 -0.99 -6.66
N GLY A 63 6.57 -0.14 -6.78
CA GLY A 63 7.68 -0.12 -5.83
C GLY A 63 7.22 0.19 -4.40
N LYS A 64 8.14 0.12 -3.43
CA LYS A 64 7.83 0.54 -2.05
C LYS A 64 7.60 2.06 -2.03
N MET A 65 6.40 2.48 -1.66
CA MET A 65 6.02 3.88 -1.50
C MET A 65 5.06 4.05 -0.33
N THR A 66 4.99 5.25 0.22
CA THR A 66 4.03 5.59 1.28
C THR A 66 2.59 5.61 0.72
N GLY A 67 1.60 5.42 1.60
CA GLY A 67 0.20 5.56 1.20
C GLY A 67 -0.13 6.96 0.68
N ARG A 68 0.58 7.98 1.18
CA ARG A 68 0.42 9.38 0.74
C ARG A 68 0.97 9.60 -0.67
N GLU A 69 2.10 8.99 -1.02
CA GLU A 69 2.64 9.01 -2.38
C GLU A 69 1.73 8.26 -3.35
N TYR A 70 1.23 7.09 -2.94
CA TYR A 70 0.25 6.33 -3.71
C TYR A 70 -1.00 7.18 -4.01
N GLU A 71 -1.61 7.81 -3.01
CA GLU A 71 -2.81 8.63 -3.19
C GLU A 71 -2.59 9.77 -4.21
N LYS A 72 -1.41 10.39 -4.20
CA LYS A 72 -1.06 11.46 -5.14
C LYS A 72 -0.87 10.93 -6.58
N ALA A 73 -0.18 9.81 -6.74
CA ALA A 73 -0.02 9.16 -8.05
C ALA A 73 -1.37 8.67 -8.59
N ALA A 74 -2.20 8.09 -7.72
CA ALA A 74 -3.54 7.61 -8.03
C ALA A 74 -4.50 8.74 -8.47
N GLN A 75 -4.33 9.97 -7.96
CA GLN A 75 -5.09 11.13 -8.43
C GLN A 75 -4.63 11.63 -9.81
N SER A 76 -3.40 11.30 -10.21
CA SER A 76 -2.82 11.71 -11.49
C SER A 76 -3.26 10.80 -12.64
N ILE A 77 -3.77 9.60 -12.34
CA ILE A 77 -4.34 8.66 -13.31
C ILE A 77 -5.84 8.49 -13.10
N GLY A 78 -6.59 8.30 -14.18
CA GLY A 78 -8.00 7.96 -14.12
C GLY A 78 -8.23 6.44 -13.97
N GLY A 79 -9.46 6.05 -13.63
CA GLY A 79 -9.93 4.69 -13.92
C GLY A 79 -9.37 3.56 -13.05
N ILE A 80 -8.90 3.86 -11.83
CA ILE A 80 -8.53 2.82 -10.86
C ILE A 80 -9.78 2.00 -10.48
N ILE A 81 -9.69 0.69 -10.69
CA ILE A 81 -10.74 -0.29 -10.40
C ILE A 81 -10.58 -0.82 -8.98
N ASN A 82 -9.36 -1.22 -8.62
CA ASN A 82 -9.07 -1.75 -7.29
C ASN A 82 -7.61 -1.50 -6.89
N MET A 83 -7.38 -1.40 -5.59
CA MET A 83 -6.05 -1.35 -5.00
C MET A 83 -5.99 -2.25 -3.77
N ILE A 84 -4.92 -3.05 -3.68
CA ILE A 84 -4.60 -3.88 -2.53
C ILE A 84 -3.22 -3.48 -2.03
N ARG A 85 -3.12 -3.18 -0.73
CA ARG A 85 -1.84 -2.95 -0.06
C ARG A 85 -1.17 -4.31 0.23
N MET A 86 0.12 -4.39 -0.06
CA MET A 86 0.99 -5.55 0.15
C MET A 86 2.07 -5.21 1.17
N ASP A 87 2.30 -6.14 2.11
CA ASP A 87 3.40 -6.09 3.10
C ASP A 87 4.74 -6.58 2.50
#